data_AF-A0AAQ1TXA7-F1
#
_entry.id   AF-A0AAQ1TXA7-F1
#
_cell.length_a   1.000
_cell.length_b   1.000
_cell.length_c   1.000
_cell.angle_alpha   90.00
_cell.angle_beta   90.00
_cell.angle_gamma   90.00
#
_symmetry.space_group_name_H-M   'P 1'
#
loop_
_entity.id
_entity.type
_entity.pdbx_description
1 polymer ?
#
loop_
_entity_poly.entity_id
_entity_poly.type
_entity_poly.pdbx_seq_one_letter_code
_entity_poly.pdbx_strand_id
1 'polypeptide(L)'
;MSSTIEVPISLIKAGDIAAIRDLLPQENLFGRWAEHPTLGRGIIISENPDQENFVKFVNGKSWSGVILDDLTLDPVELVTVEDFEGAPEGTVISDTGVNAYQKLSTDAWESRDDYLSNKEMAVSGPWKILRYGWGE
;
A
#
# COMPACT_ATOMS: atom_id res chain seq x y z
N MET A 1 14.59 -11.13 8.98
CA MET A 1 14.46 -11.85 10.26
C MET A 1 12.98 -12.18 10.43
N SER A 2 12.60 -13.44 10.59
CA SER A 2 11.21 -13.77 10.94
C SER A 2 11.01 -13.48 12.42
N SER A 3 10.17 -12.51 12.75
CA SER A 3 9.72 -12.26 14.11
C SER A 3 8.66 -13.30 14.48
N THR A 4 9.01 -14.23 15.36
CA THR A 4 8.04 -15.15 15.97
C THR A 4 7.28 -14.40 17.06
N ILE A 5 5.95 -14.41 17.03
CA ILE A 5 5.11 -13.89 18.11
C ILE A 5 4.63 -15.03 19.03
N GLU A 6 4.65 -14.80 20.34
CA GLU A 6 4.08 -15.74 21.30
C GLU A 6 2.60 -15.41 21.53
N VAL A 7 1.72 -16.36 21.22
CA VAL A 7 0.27 -16.21 21.44
C VAL A 7 -0.14 -17.02 22.68
N PRO A 8 -0.68 -16.39 23.75
CA PRO A 8 -1.17 -17.10 24.91
C PRO A 8 -2.26 -18.12 24.58
N ILE A 9 -2.11 -19.36 25.05
CA ILE A 9 -3.08 -20.45 24.81
C ILE A 9 -4.48 -20.13 25.37
N SER A 10 -4.58 -19.26 26.37
CA SER A 10 -5.83 -18.76 26.93
C SER A 10 -6.64 -17.97 25.91
N LEU A 11 -6.01 -17.10 25.12
CA LEU A 11 -6.68 -16.31 24.08
C LEU A 11 -7.19 -17.22 22.95
N ILE A 12 -6.38 -18.22 22.56
CA ILE A 12 -6.77 -19.23 21.57
C ILE A 12 -8.02 -20.00 22.04
N LYS A 13 -8.01 -20.46 23.30
CA LYS A 13 -9.13 -21.20 23.89
C LYS A 13 -10.39 -20.35 24.07
N ALA A 14 -10.22 -19.06 24.36
CA ALA A 14 -11.33 -18.11 24.48
C ALA A 14 -11.90 -17.70 23.11
N GLY A 15 -11.18 -17.94 22.02
CA GLY A 15 -11.57 -17.46 20.69
C GLY A 15 -11.52 -15.93 20.58
N ASP A 16 -10.68 -15.28 21.39
CA ASP A 16 -10.57 -13.81 21.42
C ASP A 16 -9.72 -13.30 20.25
N ILE A 17 -10.36 -13.23 19.08
CA ILE A 17 -9.72 -12.84 17.81
C ILE A 17 -9.17 -11.41 17.90
N ALA A 18 -9.84 -10.51 18.62
CA ALA A 18 -9.39 -9.13 18.78
C ALA A 18 -8.06 -9.08 19.54
N ALA A 19 -7.98 -9.74 20.70
CA ALA A 19 -6.75 -9.80 21.49
C ALA A 19 -5.60 -10.51 20.76
N ILE A 20 -5.90 -11.52 19.93
CA ILE A 20 -4.89 -12.18 19.10
C ILE A 20 -4.38 -11.23 18.00
N ARG A 21 -5.27 -10.43 17.40
CA ARG A 21 -4.90 -9.47 16.35
C ARG A 21 -3.97 -8.37 16.89
N ASP A 22 -4.18 -7.94 18.12
CA ASP A 22 -3.34 -6.94 18.80
C ASP A 22 -1.91 -7.44 19.09
N LEU A 23 -1.70 -8.77 19.08
CA LEU A 23 -0.37 -9.37 19.22
C LEU A 23 0.40 -9.44 17.90
N LEU A 24 -0.28 -9.31 16.76
CA LEU A 24 0.37 -9.30 15.45
C LEU A 24 1.11 -7.98 15.26
N PRO A 25 2.30 -7.98 14.62
CA PRO A 25 2.94 -6.74 14.21
C PRO A 25 1.94 -5.93 13.39
N GLN A 26 1.63 -4.71 13.85
CA GLN A 26 0.79 -3.82 13.09
C GLN A 26 1.50 -3.44 11.80
N GLU A 27 0.72 -3.33 10.72
CA GLU A 27 1.25 -2.89 9.44
C GLU A 27 1.78 -1.46 9.59
N ASN A 28 3.05 -1.24 9.23
CA ASN A 28 3.63 0.08 9.28
C ASN A 28 3.04 0.94 8.14
N LEU A 29 2.30 1.98 8.52
CA LEU A 29 1.65 2.92 7.62
C LEU A 29 2.57 4.08 7.19
N PHE A 30 3.74 4.22 7.79
CA PHE A 30 4.65 5.31 7.46
C PHE A 30 5.08 5.25 5.99
N GLY A 31 4.89 6.37 5.29
CA GLY A 31 5.20 6.49 3.86
C GLY A 31 4.11 5.92 2.94
N ARG A 32 3.01 5.38 3.47
CA ARG A 32 1.88 4.94 2.65
C ARG A 32 1.18 6.13 2.02
N TRP A 33 0.99 6.05 0.71
CA TRP A 33 0.14 6.97 -0.02
C TRP A 33 -1.33 6.62 0.19
N ALA A 34 -2.15 7.66 0.28
CA ALA A 34 -3.59 7.53 0.45
C ALA A 34 -4.32 8.76 -0.10
N GLU A 35 -5.62 8.59 -0.33
CA GLU A 35 -6.52 9.67 -0.69
C GLU A 35 -7.53 9.92 0.43
N HIS A 36 -7.63 11.20 0.84
CA HIS A 36 -8.63 11.67 1.79
C HIS A 36 -9.74 12.43 1.04
N PRO A 37 -11.03 12.19 1.34
CA PRO A 37 -12.16 12.69 0.54
C PRO A 37 -12.22 14.21 0.37
N THR A 38 -11.70 14.98 1.34
CA THR A 38 -11.70 16.46 1.31
C THR A 38 -10.31 17.09 1.25
N LEU A 39 -9.26 16.35 1.65
CA LEU A 39 -7.90 16.87 1.72
C LEU A 39 -7.09 16.46 0.48
N GLY A 40 -7.65 15.59 -0.35
CA GLY A 40 -7.02 15.03 -1.53
C GLY A 40 -5.95 14.02 -1.19
N ARG A 41 -5.03 13.85 -2.13
CA ARG A 41 -3.96 12.86 -2.07
C ARG A 41 -2.82 13.30 -1.14
N GLY A 42 -2.22 12.32 -0.45
CA GLY A 42 -1.15 12.58 0.50
C GLY A 42 -0.47 11.32 1.02
N ILE A 43 0.40 11.50 2.01
CA ILE A 43 1.22 10.45 2.62
C ILE A 43 0.95 10.38 4.12
N ILE A 44 0.83 9.17 4.64
CA ILE A 44 0.79 8.91 6.08
C ILE A 44 2.21 9.01 6.66
N ILE A 45 2.40 9.82 7.70
CA ILE A 45 3.69 10.09 8.35
C ILE A 45 3.74 9.55 9.80
N SER A 46 2.82 8.66 10.16
CA SER A 46 2.81 7.89 11.41
C SER A 46 2.91 6.40 11.12
N GLU A 47 3.64 5.66 11.94
CA GLU A 47 3.79 4.20 11.75
C GLU A 47 2.49 3.44 12.00
N ASN A 48 1.70 3.85 12.98
CA ASN A 48 0.45 3.20 13.38
C ASN A 48 -0.60 4.27 13.72
N PRO A 49 -1.90 3.94 13.66
CA PRO A 49 -2.94 4.80 14.22
C PRO A 49 -2.79 4.89 15.75
N ASP A 50 -3.31 5.97 16.33
CA ASP A 50 -3.43 6.08 17.79
C ASP A 50 -4.64 5.29 18.34
N GLN A 51 -4.90 5.42 19.64
CA GLN A 51 -6.00 4.73 20.32
C GLN A 51 -7.40 5.11 19.80
N GLU A 52 -7.52 6.26 19.13
CA GLU A 52 -8.75 6.79 18.56
C GLU A 52 -8.81 6.57 17.02
N ASN A 53 -7.92 5.73 16.49
CA ASN A 53 -7.79 5.42 15.06
C ASN A 53 -7.28 6.59 14.17
N PHE A 54 -6.60 7.58 14.76
CA PHE A 54 -6.04 8.70 13.99
C PHE A 54 -4.62 8.41 13.49
N VAL A 55 -4.35 8.80 12.24
CA VAL A 55 -3.01 8.85 11.65
C VAL A 55 -2.63 10.29 11.30
N LYS A 56 -1.32 10.56 11.25
CA LYS A 56 -0.80 11.83 10.74
C LYS A 56 -0.69 11.75 9.22
N PHE A 57 -1.34 12.67 8.51
CA PHE A 57 -1.43 12.69 7.05
C PHE A 57 -0.95 14.03 6.48
N VAL A 58 -0.17 14.00 5.39
CA VAL A 58 0.38 15.19 4.72
C VAL A 58 -0.03 15.22 3.26
N ASN A 59 -0.68 16.30 2.82
CA ASN A 59 -1.18 16.50 1.45
C ASN A 59 -0.38 17.55 0.65
N GLY A 60 0.91 17.73 0.98
CA GLY A 60 1.79 18.71 0.34
C GLY A 60 1.58 20.18 0.76
N LYS A 61 0.51 20.50 1.51
CA LYS A 61 0.27 21.85 2.06
C LYS A 61 0.52 21.93 3.56
N SER A 62 -0.03 20.98 4.30
CA SER A 62 0.10 20.88 5.75
C SER A 62 0.01 19.42 6.19
N TRP A 63 0.22 19.18 7.48
CA TRP A 63 -0.13 17.91 8.11
C TRP A 63 -1.45 18.04 8.87
N SER A 64 -2.21 16.96 8.97
CA SER A 64 -3.45 16.87 9.74
C SER A 64 -3.56 15.49 10.39
N GLY A 65 -4.22 15.42 11.54
CA GLY A 65 -4.70 14.14 12.08
C GLY A 65 -5.99 13.76 11.36
N VAL A 66 -6.07 12.55 10.82
CA VAL A 66 -7.24 12.04 10.10
C VAL A 66 -7.57 10.63 10.58
N ILE A 67 -8.84 10.25 10.55
CA ILE A 67 -9.27 8.89 10.89
C ILE A 67 -8.78 7.97 9.77
N LEU A 68 -8.13 6.86 10.12
CA LEU A 68 -7.58 5.92 9.13
C LEU A 68 -8.66 5.38 8.19
N ASP A 69 -9.85 5.11 8.70
CA ASP A 69 -10.97 4.56 7.94
C ASP A 69 -11.53 5.54 6.89
N ASP A 70 -11.24 6.85 7.03
CA ASP A 70 -11.59 7.86 6.02
C ASP A 70 -10.60 7.91 4.85
N LEU A 71 -9.48 7.16 4.94
CA LEU A 71 -8.45 7.10 3.91
C LEU A 71 -8.69 5.92 2.98
N THR A 72 -8.64 6.19 1.67
CA THR A 72 -8.47 5.14 0.67
C THR A 72 -6.97 4.91 0.48
N LEU A 73 -6.44 3.83 1.06
CA LEU A 73 -5.03 3.46 0.94
C LEU A 73 -4.72 2.95 -0.46
N ASP A 74 -3.58 3.39 -1.00
CA ASP A 74 -3.06 2.79 -2.22
C ASP A 74 -2.72 1.31 -2.00
N PRO A 75 -2.87 0.47 -3.04
CA PRO A 75 -2.38 -0.90 -2.99
C PRO A 75 -0.87 -0.92 -2.73
N VAL A 76 -0.40 -1.97 -2.06
CA VAL A 76 1.03 -2.17 -1.76
C VAL A 76 1.74 -2.87 -2.92
N GLU A 77 1.01 -3.73 -3.61
CA GLU A 77 1.49 -4.55 -4.71
C GLU A 77 0.44 -4.69 -5.80
N LEU A 78 0.90 -4.97 -7.01
CA LEU A 78 0.07 -5.43 -8.12
C LEU A 78 0.46 -6.89 -8.42
N VAL A 79 -0.54 -7.77 -8.53
CA VAL A 79 -0.31 -9.22 -8.64
C VAL A 79 -1.10 -9.83 -9.79
N THR A 80 -2.35 -9.41 -9.97
CA THR A 80 -3.26 -9.94 -10.97
C THR A 80 -3.30 -9.05 -12.22
N VAL A 81 -3.74 -9.60 -13.35
CA VAL A 81 -3.90 -8.83 -14.60
C VAL A 81 -4.82 -7.63 -14.37
N GLU A 82 -5.89 -7.84 -13.60
CA GLU A 82 -6.86 -6.82 -13.23
C GLU A 82 -6.23 -5.68 -12.40
N ASP A 83 -5.27 -5.98 -11.52
CA ASP A 83 -4.53 -4.97 -10.77
C ASP A 83 -3.72 -4.07 -11.72
N PHE A 84 -3.02 -4.67 -12.69
CA PHE A 84 -2.25 -3.91 -13.68
C PHE A 84 -3.15 -3.10 -14.61
N GLU A 85 -4.28 -3.65 -15.05
CA GLU A 85 -5.28 -2.95 -15.88
C GLU A 85 -5.91 -1.77 -15.13
N GLY A 86 -6.27 -1.97 -13.86
CA GLY A 86 -6.92 -0.97 -13.02
C GLY A 86 -5.99 0.12 -12.49
N ALA A 87 -4.67 -0.11 -12.47
CA ALA A 87 -3.71 0.89 -12.03
C ALA A 87 -3.81 2.18 -12.89
N PRO A 88 -3.79 3.38 -12.29
CA PRO A 88 -3.81 4.62 -13.05
C PRO A 88 -2.50 4.88 -13.80
N GLU A 89 -2.56 5.67 -14.88
CA GLU A 89 -1.36 6.15 -15.57
C GLU A 89 -0.42 6.92 -14.61
N GLY A 90 0.88 6.73 -14.77
CA GLY A 90 1.90 7.24 -13.85
C GLY A 90 2.16 6.37 -12.62
N THR A 91 1.47 5.23 -12.49
CA THR A 91 1.84 4.22 -11.49
C THR A 91 3.25 3.71 -11.76
N VAL A 92 4.09 3.71 -10.73
CA VAL A 92 5.47 3.21 -10.79
C VAL A 92 5.61 2.03 -9.84
N ILE A 93 6.10 0.93 -10.36
CA ILE A 93 6.29 -0.32 -9.63
C ILE A 93 7.72 -0.86 -9.80
N SER A 94 8.16 -1.72 -8.89
CA SER A 94 9.49 -2.34 -8.95
C SER A 94 9.54 -3.74 -8.34
N ASP A 95 10.41 -4.58 -8.88
CA ASP A 95 10.71 -5.95 -8.42
C ASP A 95 11.87 -5.94 -7.41
N THR A 96 11.65 -5.47 -6.18
CA THR A 96 12.68 -5.51 -5.11
C THR A 96 14.05 -4.90 -5.50
N GLY A 97 14.09 -4.01 -6.50
CA GLY A 97 15.19 -3.08 -6.74
C GLY A 97 16.03 -3.29 -8.00
N VAL A 98 15.65 -4.15 -8.95
CA VAL A 98 16.42 -4.33 -10.19
C VAL A 98 15.78 -3.57 -11.36
N ASN A 99 14.48 -3.76 -11.54
CA ASN A 99 13.68 -3.17 -12.58
C ASN A 99 12.61 -2.27 -11.97
N ALA A 100 12.25 -1.22 -12.71
CA ALA A 100 11.09 -0.41 -12.41
C ALA A 100 10.31 -0.19 -13.68
N TYR A 101 9.00 -0.30 -13.58
CA TYR A 101 8.07 -0.05 -14.67
C TYR A 101 7.16 1.11 -14.32
N GLN A 102 6.90 1.97 -15.29
CA GLN A 102 5.86 2.99 -15.22
C GLN A 102 4.70 2.62 -16.13
N LYS A 103 3.47 2.83 -15.65
CA LYS A 103 2.29 2.72 -16.50
C LYS A 103 2.15 3.97 -17.37
N LEU A 104 2.27 3.79 -18.68
CA LEU A 104 2.14 4.87 -19.66
C LEU A 104 0.69 5.06 -20.15
N SER A 105 -0.02 3.95 -20.32
CA SER A 105 -1.41 3.92 -20.80
C SER A 105 -2.11 2.65 -20.30
N THR A 106 -3.37 2.46 -20.67
CA THR A 106 -4.21 1.32 -20.23
C THR A 106 -3.52 -0.04 -20.34
N ASP A 107 -2.74 -0.27 -21.40
CA ASP A 107 -2.14 -1.58 -21.72
C ASP A 107 -0.60 -1.59 -21.74
N ALA A 108 0.03 -0.54 -21.23
CA ALA A 108 1.43 -0.24 -21.49
C ALA A 108 2.26 0.00 -20.21
N TRP A 109 3.22 -0.89 -19.96
CA TRP A 109 4.22 -0.73 -18.90
C TRP A 109 5.60 -0.60 -19.51
N GLU A 110 6.27 0.51 -19.23
CA GLU A 110 7.60 0.82 -19.76
C GLU A 110 8.65 0.80 -18.65
N SER A 111 9.78 0.17 -18.93
CA SER A 111 11.03 0.37 -18.19
C SER A 111 12.07 0.98 -19.13
N ARG A 112 13.29 1.22 -18.63
CA ARG A 112 14.37 1.81 -19.43
C ARG A 112 14.64 1.06 -20.74
N ASP A 113 14.60 -0.27 -20.69
CA ASP A 113 15.04 -1.14 -21.79
C ASP A 113 13.97 -2.19 -22.19
N ASP A 114 12.76 -2.08 -21.66
CA ASP A 114 11.69 -3.06 -21.86
C ASP A 114 10.29 -2.43 -21.88
N TYR A 115 9.35 -3.12 -22.52
CA TYR A 115 7.96 -2.72 -22.63
C TYR A 115 7.05 -3.95 -22.54
N LEU A 116 6.19 -3.99 -21.52
CA LEU A 116 5.36 -5.14 -21.20
C LEU A 116 3.87 -4.78 -21.18
N SER A 117 3.05 -5.74 -21.59
CA SER A 117 1.59 -5.68 -21.42
C SER A 117 1.17 -6.06 -20.00
N ASN A 118 -0.09 -5.75 -19.62
CA ASN A 118 -0.65 -6.13 -18.31
C ASN A 118 -0.53 -7.64 -18.01
N LYS A 119 -0.67 -8.48 -19.04
CA LYS A 119 -0.55 -9.94 -18.92
C LYS A 119 0.87 -10.39 -18.64
N GLU A 120 1.85 -9.76 -19.29
CA GLU A 120 3.26 -10.06 -19.07
C GLU A 120 3.71 -9.61 -17.68
N MET A 121 3.24 -8.43 -17.24
CA MET A 121 3.50 -7.94 -15.88
C MET A 121 2.96 -8.88 -14.80
N ALA A 122 1.74 -9.40 -14.97
CA ALA A 122 1.12 -10.30 -13.99
C ALA A 122 1.84 -11.65 -13.84
N VAL A 123 2.50 -12.14 -14.90
CA VAL A 123 3.25 -13.42 -14.84
C VAL A 123 4.70 -13.24 -14.40
N SER A 124 5.24 -12.01 -14.43
CA SER A 124 6.64 -11.75 -14.10
C SER A 124 6.90 -11.51 -12.60
N GLY A 125 5.85 -11.48 -11.78
CA GLY A 125 5.96 -11.49 -10.33
C GLY A 125 4.94 -10.56 -9.66
N PRO A 126 4.84 -10.59 -8.32
CA PRO A 126 4.21 -9.49 -7.59
C PRO A 126 5.12 -8.27 -7.67
N TRP A 127 4.56 -7.14 -8.06
CA TRP A 127 5.29 -5.89 -8.23
C TRP A 127 4.97 -4.93 -7.10
N LYS A 128 6.00 -4.43 -6.41
CA LYS A 128 5.79 -3.44 -5.33
C LYS A 128 5.50 -2.09 -5.91
N ILE A 129 4.49 -1.42 -5.38
CA ILE A 129 4.16 -0.05 -5.78
C ILE A 129 5.11 0.92 -5.09
N LEU A 130 5.80 1.71 -5.90
CA LEU A 130 6.58 2.86 -5.44
C LEU A 130 5.74 4.14 -5.43
N ARG A 131 4.78 4.22 -6.36
CA ARG A 131 3.81 5.31 -6.51
C ARG A 131 2.58 4.82 -7.26
N TYR A 132 1.38 5.15 -6.81
CA TYR A 132 0.14 4.82 -7.50
C TYR A 132 -0.41 6.03 -8.27
N GLY A 133 -0.24 6.06 -9.60
CA GLY A 133 -0.64 7.18 -10.44
C GLY A 133 0.07 8.51 -10.20
N TRP A 134 -0.20 9.51 -11.04
CA TRP A 134 0.30 10.87 -10.83
C TRP A 134 -0.39 11.59 -9.67
N GLY A 135 -1.65 11.26 -9.37
CA GLY A 135 -2.50 12.09 -8.52
C GLY A 135 -2.87 13.38 -9.25
N GLU A 136 -4.15 13.68 -9.39
CA GLU A 136 -4.59 15.02 -9.82
C GLU A 136 -4.50 16.03 -8.66
#